data_AF-A0A7X7CR60-F1
#
_entry.id   AF-A0A7X7CR60-F1
#
_cell.length_a   1.000
_cell.length_b   1.000
_cell.length_c   1.000
_cell.angle_alpha   90.00
_cell.angle_beta   90.00
_cell.angle_gamma   90.00
#
_symmetry.space_group_name_H-M   'P 1'
#
loop_
_entity.id
_entity.type
_entity.pdbx_description
1 polymer ?
#
loop_
_entity_poly.entity_id
_entity_poly.type
_entity_poly.pdbx_seq_one_letter_code
_entity_poly.pdbx_strand_id
1 'polypeptide(L)'
;MPASELAAPPIAAPRPDPAPIGDEAPDCGRLWALCLEAARRRRAGLAGAGFIGAGDADPAAGLEWRPGKGWCLEGTWSPQAIALFALHQPLISLGPGRRFVLGHLAQSLDGRIATGTGDSCYLSGTPNLAHMHRLRALCDAVLVGAGTVAADDPQLTTRLVPGPDATRVVLDPSGRLGPAHRICSDPRAPTLVVRYPDAAGKATRCGRAEVIAAPRDADGIDLGGLLDVLSARGLNAILVEGGGITVSRFLQRGLLDRLQVAVAPVIIGSGRQGLQLPEVVALADCLRPACRQHVMGEDVLWDLELRAAQAATED
;
A
#
# COMPACT_ATOMS: atom_id res chain seq x y z
N MET A 1 -11.54 -39.63 10.47
CA MET A 1 -10.13 -39.27 10.24
C MET A 1 -9.91 -37.90 10.87
N PRO A 2 -9.11 -37.75 11.94
CA PRO A 2 -8.89 -36.43 12.52
C PRO A 2 -8.11 -35.58 11.51
N ALA A 3 -8.44 -34.29 11.43
CA ALA A 3 -7.75 -33.33 10.60
C ALA A 3 -6.27 -33.30 11.01
N SER A 4 -5.41 -33.79 10.12
CA SER A 4 -3.96 -33.76 10.30
C SER A 4 -3.51 -32.31 10.49
N GLU A 5 -2.79 -32.05 11.57
CA GLU A 5 -1.91 -30.90 11.74
C GLU A 5 -0.92 -30.87 10.57
N LEU A 6 -1.31 -30.20 9.47
CA LEU A 6 -0.36 -29.77 8.47
C LEU A 6 0.47 -28.68 9.13
N ALA A 7 1.68 -29.07 9.56
CA ALA A 7 2.72 -28.14 9.96
C ALA A 7 2.78 -27.01 8.91
N ALA A 8 2.78 -25.76 9.38
CA ALA A 8 2.93 -24.62 8.49
C ALA A 8 4.18 -24.85 7.62
N PRO A 9 4.09 -24.65 6.30
CA PRO A 9 5.23 -24.86 5.42
C PRO A 9 6.43 -24.03 5.93
N PRO A 10 7.66 -24.55 5.79
CA PRO A 10 8.84 -23.83 6.23
C PRO A 10 8.88 -22.45 5.57
N ILE A 11 9.17 -21.41 6.37
CA ILE A 11 9.33 -20.04 5.89
C ILE A 11 10.38 -20.07 4.77
N ALA A 12 9.99 -19.60 3.58
CA ALA A 12 10.91 -19.54 2.45
C ALA A 12 12.15 -18.72 2.83
N ALA A 13 13.34 -19.21 2.48
CA ALA A 13 14.58 -18.50 2.80
C ALA A 13 14.54 -17.08 2.22
N PRO A 14 14.89 -16.05 3.03
CA PRO A 14 14.83 -14.66 2.58
C PRO A 14 15.79 -14.45 1.42
N ARG A 15 15.26 -13.99 0.27
CA ARG A 15 16.06 -13.71 -0.92
C ARG A 15 16.67 -12.30 -0.84
N PRO A 16 17.87 -12.09 -1.43
CA PRO A 16 18.54 -10.79 -1.41
C PRO A 16 17.72 -9.73 -2.14
N ASP A 17 17.78 -8.50 -1.63
CA ASP A 17 17.09 -7.38 -2.25
C ASP A 17 17.74 -7.00 -3.58
N PRO A 18 16.96 -6.58 -4.59
CA PRO A 18 17.53 -5.96 -5.78
C PRO A 18 18.28 -4.68 -5.38
N ALA A 19 19.26 -4.28 -6.21
CA ALA A 19 19.97 -3.02 -6.00
C ALA A 19 18.98 -1.84 -5.98
N PRO A 20 19.28 -0.76 -5.23
CA PRO A 20 18.47 0.47 -5.26
C PRO A 20 18.29 0.95 -6.69
N ILE A 21 17.07 1.39 -6.99
CA ILE A 21 16.69 1.76 -8.36
C ILE A 21 16.83 3.28 -8.45
N GLY A 22 17.76 3.75 -9.28
CA GLY A 22 17.90 5.16 -9.58
C GLY A 22 16.74 5.67 -10.43
N ASP A 23 16.37 6.94 -10.24
CA ASP A 23 15.44 7.61 -11.16
C ASP A 23 16.14 7.83 -12.51
N GLU A 24 15.52 7.39 -13.60
CA GLU A 24 16.10 7.47 -14.96
C GLU A 24 16.29 8.92 -15.46
N ALA A 25 15.58 9.89 -14.87
CA ALA A 25 15.69 11.31 -15.18
C ALA A 25 16.16 12.13 -13.96
N PRO A 26 17.12 13.07 -14.11
CA PRO A 26 17.67 13.84 -12.98
C PRO A 26 16.66 14.69 -12.21
N ASP A 27 15.56 15.11 -12.85
CA ASP A 27 14.52 15.91 -12.22
C ASP A 27 13.48 15.06 -11.46
N CYS A 28 13.30 13.79 -11.80
CA CYS A 28 12.50 12.85 -11.00
C CYS A 28 13.03 12.73 -9.57
N GLY A 29 14.35 12.67 -9.38
CA GLY A 29 14.96 12.61 -8.04
C GLY A 29 14.70 13.87 -7.22
N ARG A 30 14.76 15.04 -7.85
CA ARG A 30 14.41 16.32 -7.21
C ARG A 30 12.94 16.37 -6.85
N LEU A 31 12.05 15.99 -7.77
CA LEU A 31 10.62 15.91 -7.50
C LEU A 31 10.30 14.91 -6.39
N TRP A 32 11.00 13.78 -6.35
CA TRP A 32 10.82 12.79 -5.30
C TRP A 32 11.16 13.38 -3.91
N ALA A 33 12.24 14.15 -3.81
CA ALA A 33 12.57 14.86 -2.58
C ALA A 33 11.47 15.86 -2.17
N LEU A 34 10.84 16.55 -3.13
CA LEU A 34 9.69 17.42 -2.87
C LEU A 34 8.48 16.65 -2.34
N CYS A 35 8.16 15.49 -2.93
CA CYS A 35 7.08 14.61 -2.45
C CYS A 35 7.32 14.14 -1.00
N LEU A 36 8.57 13.78 -0.67
CA LEU A 36 8.94 13.40 0.70
C LEU A 36 8.78 14.57 1.68
N GLU A 37 9.20 15.78 1.31
CA GLU A 37 9.02 16.97 2.13
C GLU A 37 7.54 17.32 2.34
N ALA A 38 6.72 17.22 1.29
CA ALA A 38 5.28 17.38 1.37
C ALA A 38 4.63 16.36 2.34
N ALA A 39 5.02 15.08 2.24
CA ALA A 39 4.55 14.04 3.16
C ALA A 39 5.04 14.27 4.60
N ARG A 40 6.26 14.78 4.80
CA ARG A 40 6.80 15.14 6.12
C ARG A 40 5.98 16.26 6.75
N ARG A 41 5.66 17.32 6.00
CA ARG A 41 4.80 18.42 6.46
C ARG A 41 3.41 17.93 6.83
N ARG A 42 2.81 17.05 6.01
CA ARG A 42 1.52 16.39 6.31
C ARG A 42 1.58 15.66 7.67
N ARG A 43 2.58 14.81 7.88
CA ARG A 43 2.76 14.05 9.13
C ARG A 43 2.99 14.93 10.37
N ALA A 44 3.61 16.10 10.18
CA ALA A 44 3.80 17.09 11.23
C ALA A 44 2.54 17.92 11.54
N GLY A 45 1.41 17.66 10.86
CA GLY A 45 0.19 18.47 10.98
C GLY A 45 0.29 19.84 10.31
N LEU A 46 1.36 20.09 9.55
CA LEU A 46 1.61 21.33 8.81
C LEU A 46 1.02 21.27 7.39
N ALA A 47 -0.09 20.55 7.22
CA ALA A 47 -0.66 20.35 5.90
C ALA A 47 -1.20 21.67 5.34
N GLY A 48 -0.69 22.02 4.17
CA GLY A 48 -1.43 22.84 3.23
C GLY A 48 -1.23 24.35 3.28
N ALA A 49 0.03 24.79 3.28
CA ALA A 49 0.37 26.16 2.96
C ALA A 49 1.78 26.30 2.38
N GLY A 50 1.94 27.29 1.52
CA GLY A 50 3.24 27.77 1.04
C GLY A 50 3.82 26.99 -0.14
N PHE A 51 5.11 27.23 -0.34
CA PHE A 51 5.91 26.71 -1.44
C PHE A 51 7.03 25.81 -0.91
N ILE A 52 7.34 24.74 -1.65
CA ILE A 52 8.52 23.89 -1.45
C ILE A 52 9.37 23.98 -2.72
N GLY A 53 10.47 24.71 -2.67
CA GLY A 53 11.36 24.88 -3.82
C GLY A 53 12.23 23.66 -4.09
N ALA A 54 12.50 23.40 -5.38
CA ALA A 54 13.33 22.29 -5.87
C ALA A 54 14.86 22.53 -5.70
N GLY A 55 15.25 23.59 -5.02
CA GLY A 55 16.63 24.05 -4.84
C GLY A 55 17.00 25.23 -5.76
N ASP A 56 18.29 25.60 -5.76
CA ASP A 56 18.75 26.89 -6.31
C ASP A 56 18.80 26.97 -7.84
N ALA A 57 18.70 25.82 -8.55
CA ALA A 57 18.84 25.77 -10.01
C ALA A 57 17.65 26.40 -10.76
N ASP A 58 16.45 26.38 -10.18
CA ASP A 58 15.27 27.09 -10.67
C ASP A 58 14.41 27.48 -9.44
N PRO A 59 14.44 28.74 -9.01
CA PRO A 59 13.72 29.19 -7.83
C PRO A 59 12.19 29.16 -8.01
N ALA A 60 11.69 29.05 -9.25
CA ALA A 60 10.27 28.89 -9.54
C ALA A 60 9.82 27.41 -9.59
N ALA A 61 10.76 26.47 -9.71
CA ALA A 61 10.44 25.05 -9.72
C ALA A 61 10.16 24.54 -8.31
N GLY A 62 9.03 23.89 -8.10
CA GLY A 62 8.66 23.38 -6.78
C GLY A 62 7.23 22.89 -6.68
N LEU A 63 6.77 22.75 -5.43
CA LEU A 63 5.39 22.46 -5.10
C LEU A 63 4.74 23.66 -4.41
N GLU A 64 3.66 24.18 -4.98
CA GLU A 64 2.84 25.21 -4.35
C GLU A 64 1.54 24.59 -3.83
N TRP A 65 1.19 24.87 -2.58
CA TRP A 65 -0.10 24.47 -2.06
C TRP A 65 -1.23 25.39 -2.54
N ARG A 66 -2.28 24.80 -3.11
CA ARG A 66 -3.50 25.52 -3.52
C ARG A 66 -4.72 24.98 -2.78
N PRO A 67 -5.47 25.82 -2.04
CA PRO A 67 -6.70 25.41 -1.37
C PRO A 67 -7.66 24.67 -2.32
N GLY A 68 -8.21 23.55 -1.86
CA GLY A 68 -9.11 22.70 -2.64
C GLY A 68 -8.46 21.81 -3.70
N LYS A 69 -7.21 22.10 -4.12
CA LYS A 69 -6.45 21.29 -5.09
C LYS A 69 -5.33 20.48 -4.46
N GLY A 70 -4.77 20.95 -3.35
CA GLY A 70 -3.59 20.36 -2.73
C GLY A 70 -2.29 20.91 -3.30
N TRP A 71 -1.23 20.10 -3.27
CA TRP A 71 0.03 20.46 -3.92
C TRP A 71 -0.15 20.52 -5.44
N CYS A 72 0.43 21.55 -6.05
CA CYS A 72 0.51 21.77 -7.48
C CYS A 72 1.98 21.90 -7.88
N LEU A 73 2.31 21.39 -9.07
CA LEU A 73 3.66 21.44 -9.61
C LEU A 73 3.88 22.79 -10.29
N GLU A 74 4.93 23.51 -9.87
CA GLU A 74 5.33 24.80 -10.43
C GLU A 74 6.67 24.68 -11.17
N GLY A 75 6.88 25.50 -12.20
CA GLY A 75 8.08 25.47 -13.05
C GLY A 75 8.01 24.43 -14.17
N THR A 76 9.17 24.17 -14.79
CA THR A 76 9.27 23.23 -15.92
C THR A 76 9.82 21.89 -15.46
N TRP A 77 9.11 20.80 -15.80
CA TRP A 77 9.45 19.44 -15.42
C TRP A 77 9.34 18.51 -16.62
N SER A 78 10.15 17.45 -16.63
CA SER A 78 10.05 16.40 -17.63
C SER A 78 8.67 15.70 -17.57
N PRO A 79 8.19 15.11 -18.68
CA PRO A 79 6.98 14.30 -18.67
C PRO A 79 7.01 13.18 -17.62
N GLN A 80 8.19 12.59 -17.37
CA GLN A 80 8.40 11.55 -16.36
C GLN A 80 8.18 12.10 -14.94
N ALA A 81 8.73 13.28 -14.64
CA ALA A 81 8.49 13.95 -13.37
C ALA A 81 7.01 14.33 -13.22
N ILE A 82 6.38 14.88 -14.25
CA ILE A 82 4.93 15.20 -14.21
C ILE A 82 4.09 13.94 -13.93
N ALA A 83 4.41 12.81 -14.57
CA ALA A 83 3.73 11.55 -14.33
C ALA A 83 3.96 11.02 -12.91
N LEU A 84 5.19 11.11 -12.39
CA LEU A 84 5.54 10.76 -11.01
C LEU A 84 4.73 11.62 -10.02
N PHE A 85 4.66 12.93 -10.26
CA PHE A 85 3.89 13.85 -9.43
C PHE A 85 2.41 13.47 -9.44
N ALA A 86 1.81 13.34 -10.62
CA ALA A 86 0.39 13.04 -10.78
C ALA A 86 -0.03 11.76 -10.03
N LEU A 87 0.83 10.74 -10.03
CA LEU A 87 0.59 9.46 -9.36
C LEU A 87 0.58 9.56 -7.82
N HIS A 88 1.39 10.47 -7.26
CA HIS A 88 1.55 10.61 -5.81
C HIS A 88 0.83 11.81 -5.21
N GLN A 89 0.41 12.77 -6.04
CA GLN A 89 -0.21 14.03 -5.64
C GLN A 89 -1.39 13.85 -4.66
N PRO A 90 -2.33 12.90 -4.87
CA PRO A 90 -3.45 12.71 -3.94
C PRO A 90 -2.99 12.33 -2.53
N LEU A 91 -1.92 11.54 -2.43
CA LEU A 91 -1.39 11.02 -1.17
C LEU A 91 -0.63 12.10 -0.38
N ILE A 92 0.14 12.95 -1.07
CA ILE A 92 0.89 14.03 -0.41
C ILE A 92 0.01 15.25 -0.10
N SER A 93 -1.18 15.33 -0.70
CA SER A 93 -2.11 16.46 -0.58
C SER A 93 -3.24 16.28 0.44
N LEU A 94 -3.12 15.29 1.32
CA LEU A 94 -4.14 15.03 2.34
C LEU A 94 -4.21 16.18 3.33
N GLY A 95 -5.43 16.70 3.52
CA GLY A 95 -5.72 17.70 4.55
C GLY A 95 -5.62 17.11 5.96
N PRO A 96 -5.50 17.98 6.99
CA PRO A 96 -5.48 17.55 8.39
C PRO A 96 -6.69 16.66 8.73
N GLY A 97 -6.44 15.55 9.45
CA GLY A 97 -7.49 14.63 9.89
C GLY A 97 -8.16 13.79 8.81
N ARG A 98 -7.79 13.96 7.52
CA ARG A 98 -8.37 13.16 6.44
C ARG A 98 -7.62 11.84 6.27
N ARG A 99 -8.37 10.73 6.31
CA ARG A 99 -7.88 9.40 5.97
C ARG A 99 -7.83 9.18 4.46
N PHE A 100 -6.79 8.50 4.00
CA PHE A 100 -6.64 8.01 2.63
C PHE A 100 -6.14 6.58 2.62
N VAL A 101 -6.88 5.69 1.98
CA VAL A 101 -6.55 4.27 1.88
C VAL A 101 -6.29 3.91 0.42
N LEU A 102 -5.06 3.49 0.14
CA LEU A 102 -4.64 3.07 -1.19
C LEU A 102 -4.42 1.56 -1.19
N GLY A 103 -5.17 0.84 -2.02
CA GLY A 103 -4.87 -0.56 -2.32
C GLY A 103 -3.83 -0.66 -3.43
N HIS A 104 -2.80 -1.48 -3.27
CA HIS A 104 -1.86 -1.78 -4.35
C HIS A 104 -1.72 -3.30 -4.54
N LEU A 105 -1.83 -3.75 -5.79
CA LEU A 105 -1.73 -5.15 -6.17
C LEU A 105 -0.99 -5.27 -7.50
N ALA A 106 -0.04 -6.19 -7.59
CA ALA A 106 0.59 -6.59 -8.85
C ALA A 106 0.09 -7.96 -9.27
N GLN A 107 -0.26 -8.13 -10.55
CA GLN A 107 -0.78 -9.35 -11.11
C GLN A 107 -0.21 -9.65 -12.50
N SER A 108 -0.35 -10.90 -12.92
CA SER A 108 -0.13 -11.37 -14.29
C SER A 108 -1.24 -10.86 -15.23
N LEU A 109 -1.03 -10.97 -16.55
CA LEU A 109 -2.03 -10.63 -17.57
C LEU A 109 -3.37 -11.36 -17.37
N ASP A 110 -3.32 -12.60 -16.87
CA ASP A 110 -4.47 -13.43 -16.56
C ASP A 110 -4.99 -13.30 -15.11
N GLY A 111 -4.61 -12.22 -14.42
CA GLY A 111 -5.20 -11.79 -13.15
C GLY A 111 -4.71 -12.53 -11.91
N ARG A 112 -3.48 -13.08 -11.95
CA ARG A 112 -2.92 -13.91 -10.88
C ARG A 112 -1.79 -13.19 -10.13
N ILE A 113 -1.77 -13.32 -8.81
CA ILE A 113 -0.76 -12.68 -7.94
C ILE A 113 0.36 -13.61 -7.51
N ALA A 114 0.18 -14.92 -7.72
CA ALA A 114 1.14 -15.95 -7.41
C ALA A 114 0.75 -17.24 -8.14
N THR A 115 1.70 -18.16 -8.26
CA THR A 115 1.41 -19.55 -8.63
C THR A 115 0.53 -20.25 -7.58
N GLY A 116 0.02 -21.44 -7.87
CA GLY A 116 -0.79 -22.21 -6.91
C GLY A 116 -0.05 -22.52 -5.59
N THR A 117 1.27 -22.76 -5.67
CA THR A 117 2.13 -22.97 -4.50
C THR A 117 2.41 -21.68 -3.72
N GLY A 118 2.14 -20.52 -4.31
CA GLY A 118 2.30 -19.21 -3.69
C GLY A 118 3.54 -18.45 -4.10
N ASP A 119 4.33 -18.96 -5.05
CA ASP A 119 5.46 -18.21 -5.60
C ASP A 119 4.95 -17.01 -6.41
N SER A 120 5.30 -15.81 -5.95
CA SER A 120 5.00 -14.52 -6.58
C SER A 120 6.27 -13.78 -7.01
N CYS A 121 7.44 -14.41 -6.89
CA CYS A 121 8.72 -13.79 -7.21
C CYS A 121 8.80 -13.36 -8.68
N TYR A 122 9.42 -12.20 -8.92
CA TYR A 122 9.62 -11.63 -10.25
C TYR A 122 8.34 -11.27 -11.01
N LEU A 123 7.18 -11.27 -10.34
CA LEU A 123 5.95 -10.83 -10.97
C LEU A 123 5.98 -9.34 -11.30
N SER A 124 6.56 -8.51 -10.43
CA SER A 124 6.67 -7.06 -10.67
C SER A 124 8.01 -6.69 -11.28
N GLY A 125 7.97 -5.85 -12.31
CA GLY A 125 9.15 -5.22 -12.87
C GLY A 125 9.78 -4.20 -11.93
N THR A 126 11.05 -3.88 -12.19
CA THR A 126 11.86 -2.93 -11.42
C THR A 126 11.15 -1.57 -11.19
N PRO A 127 10.56 -0.90 -12.21
CA PRO A 127 9.90 0.39 -11.98
C PRO A 127 8.67 0.29 -11.05
N ASN A 128 7.90 -0.79 -11.13
CA ASN A 128 6.76 -1.01 -10.25
C ASN A 128 7.21 -1.33 -8.80
N LEU A 129 8.31 -2.07 -8.62
CA LEU A 129 8.92 -2.25 -7.30
C LEU A 129 9.37 -0.91 -6.71
N ALA A 130 10.04 -0.06 -7.48
CA ALA A 130 10.40 1.29 -7.04
C ALA A 130 9.15 2.09 -6.62
N HIS A 131 8.08 2.02 -7.42
CA HIS A 131 6.80 2.66 -7.11
C HIS A 131 6.18 2.17 -5.79
N MET A 132 6.10 0.86 -5.57
CA MET A 132 5.63 0.30 -4.29
C MET A 132 6.47 0.81 -3.11
N HIS A 133 7.79 0.92 -3.27
CA HIS A 133 8.66 1.51 -2.25
C HIS A 133 8.42 3.01 -2.03
N ARG A 134 8.09 3.77 -3.08
CA ARG A 134 7.66 5.18 -2.95
C ARG A 134 6.34 5.28 -2.19
N LEU A 135 5.38 4.41 -2.46
CA LEU A 135 4.12 4.36 -1.70
C LEU A 135 4.37 4.10 -0.21
N ARG A 136 5.23 3.13 0.13
CA ARG A 136 5.63 2.89 1.53
C ARG A 136 6.27 4.13 2.16
N ALA A 137 7.12 4.85 1.42
CA ALA A 137 7.76 6.07 1.91
C ALA A 137 6.79 7.24 2.18
N LEU A 138 5.68 7.31 1.43
CA LEU A 138 4.68 8.39 1.53
C LEU A 138 3.49 8.04 2.42
N CYS A 139 3.25 6.76 2.70
CA CYS A 139 2.20 6.32 3.62
C CYS A 139 2.68 6.35 5.09
N ASP A 140 1.75 6.47 6.01
CA ASP A 140 2.01 6.40 7.45
C ASP A 140 2.01 4.95 7.93
N ALA A 141 1.20 4.10 7.29
CA ALA A 141 1.16 2.67 7.53
C ALA A 141 1.12 1.85 6.24
N VAL A 142 1.72 0.65 6.29
CA VAL A 142 1.56 -0.41 5.30
C VAL A 142 0.88 -1.60 5.97
N LEU A 143 -0.25 -2.03 5.42
CA LEU A 143 -1.13 -3.03 5.96
C LEU A 143 -1.12 -4.28 5.07
N VAL A 144 -0.90 -5.45 5.67
CA VAL A 144 -0.94 -6.76 4.99
C VAL A 144 -1.74 -7.78 5.80
N GLY A 145 -2.18 -8.85 5.15
CA GLY A 145 -2.75 -10.00 5.85
C GLY A 145 -1.67 -10.96 6.37
N ALA A 146 -1.94 -11.68 7.46
CA ALA A 146 -1.03 -12.71 7.99
C ALA A 146 -0.73 -13.83 6.99
N GLY A 147 -1.60 -14.08 6.01
CA GLY A 147 -1.33 -15.05 4.94
C GLY A 147 -0.14 -14.65 4.06
N THR A 148 -0.02 -13.36 3.72
CA THR A 148 1.14 -12.83 2.99
C THR A 148 2.40 -12.92 3.82
N VAL A 149 2.32 -12.60 5.12
CA VAL A 149 3.48 -12.72 6.01
C VAL A 149 3.94 -14.16 6.14
N ALA A 150 3.01 -15.10 6.32
CA ALA A 150 3.35 -16.52 6.44
C ALA A 150 3.94 -17.11 5.16
N ALA A 151 3.51 -16.62 3.99
CA ALA A 151 4.01 -17.10 2.69
C ALA A 151 5.38 -16.50 2.34
N ASP A 152 5.55 -15.19 2.52
CA ASP A 152 6.65 -14.44 1.93
C ASP A 152 7.66 -13.90 2.95
N ASP A 153 7.33 -13.94 4.25
CA ASP A 153 8.09 -13.33 5.35
C ASP A 153 8.73 -11.96 5.00
N PRO A 154 7.91 -10.99 4.54
CA PRO A 154 8.40 -9.77 3.93
C PRO A 154 8.98 -8.82 4.98
N GLN A 155 9.87 -7.92 4.58
CA GLN A 155 10.38 -6.86 5.47
C GLN A 155 9.37 -5.70 5.63
N LEU A 156 8.63 -5.39 4.55
CA LEU A 156 7.71 -4.25 4.41
C LEU A 156 8.36 -2.87 4.70
N THR A 157 9.62 -2.73 4.29
CA THR A 157 10.44 -1.52 4.46
C THR A 157 10.58 -0.74 3.14
N THR A 158 10.95 0.53 3.24
CA THR A 158 11.35 1.45 2.18
C THR A 158 12.86 1.37 1.99
N ARG A 159 13.35 0.55 1.04
CA ARG A 159 14.79 0.34 0.84
C ARG A 159 15.30 0.51 -0.60
N LEU A 160 14.39 0.58 -1.58
CA LEU A 160 14.76 0.77 -2.99
C LEU A 160 14.71 2.23 -3.43
N VAL A 161 14.19 3.13 -2.58
CA VAL A 161 14.13 4.59 -2.82
C VAL A 161 14.40 5.34 -1.51
N PRO A 162 14.83 6.61 -1.56
CA PRO A 162 14.94 7.44 -0.36
C PRO A 162 13.57 7.65 0.32
N GLY A 163 13.55 7.64 1.66
CA GLY A 163 12.35 7.93 2.43
C GLY A 163 12.25 7.11 3.72
N PRO A 164 11.30 7.45 4.60
CA PRO A 164 11.11 6.71 5.85
C PRO A 164 10.42 5.36 5.61
N ASP A 165 10.56 4.46 6.58
CA ASP A 165 9.73 3.26 6.68
C ASP A 165 8.35 3.61 7.26
N ALA A 166 7.28 3.03 6.70
CA ALA A 166 5.93 3.13 7.26
C ALA A 166 5.76 2.21 8.46
N THR A 167 4.78 2.51 9.33
CA THR A 167 4.36 1.57 10.37
C THR A 167 3.78 0.31 9.72
N ARG A 168 4.27 -0.87 10.09
CA ARG A 168 3.78 -2.15 9.57
C ARG A 168 2.54 -2.55 10.36
N VAL A 169 1.45 -2.87 9.66
CA VAL A 169 0.18 -3.33 10.26
C VAL A 169 -0.16 -4.69 9.68
N VAL A 170 -0.37 -5.69 10.55
CA VAL A 170 -0.53 -7.07 10.11
C VAL A 170 -1.82 -7.63 10.67
N LEU A 171 -2.74 -7.99 9.78
CA LEU A 171 -4.01 -8.62 10.15
C LEU A 171 -3.80 -10.10 10.43
N ASP A 172 -3.68 -10.44 11.71
CA ASP A 172 -3.49 -11.80 12.23
C ASP A 172 -4.61 -12.19 13.21
N PRO A 173 -5.88 -12.21 12.77
CA PRO A 173 -7.04 -12.34 13.67
C PRO A 173 -6.95 -13.54 14.60
N SER A 174 -6.43 -14.67 14.10
CA SER A 174 -6.34 -15.95 14.82
C SER A 174 -4.96 -16.22 15.44
N GLY A 175 -4.04 -15.24 15.44
CA GLY A 175 -2.74 -15.39 16.11
C GLY A 175 -1.80 -16.41 15.48
N ARG A 176 -1.82 -16.58 14.15
CA ARG A 176 -1.01 -17.57 13.42
C ARG A 176 0.46 -17.22 13.35
N LEU A 177 0.82 -15.94 13.47
CA LEU A 177 2.21 -15.50 13.32
C LEU A 177 3.00 -15.66 14.61
N GLY A 178 4.17 -16.30 14.50
CA GLY A 178 5.15 -16.39 15.57
C GLY A 178 6.11 -15.19 15.63
N PRO A 179 6.83 -15.01 16.75
CA PRO A 179 7.74 -13.88 16.98
C PRO A 179 8.99 -13.88 16.07
N ALA A 180 9.28 -15.00 15.40
CA ALA A 180 10.44 -15.17 14.54
C ALA A 180 10.28 -14.58 13.14
N HIS A 181 9.05 -14.27 12.69
CA HIS A 181 8.84 -13.60 11.40
C HIS A 181 9.58 -12.25 11.39
N ARG A 182 10.11 -11.85 10.24
CA ARG A 182 10.94 -10.64 10.09
C ARG A 182 10.21 -9.40 10.55
N ILE A 183 8.94 -9.25 10.18
CA ILE A 183 8.10 -8.14 10.62
C ILE A 183 7.94 -8.03 12.15
N CYS A 184 8.08 -9.15 12.87
CA CYS A 184 7.93 -9.25 14.32
C CYS A 184 9.26 -9.10 15.06
N SER A 185 10.40 -9.25 14.38
CA SER A 185 11.73 -9.29 14.98
C SER A 185 12.64 -8.13 14.56
N ASP A 186 12.44 -7.56 13.37
CA ASP A 186 13.22 -6.46 12.82
C ASP A 186 12.86 -5.11 13.48
N PRO A 187 13.82 -4.40 14.10
CA PRO A 187 13.58 -3.12 14.75
C PRO A 187 13.43 -1.93 13.79
N ARG A 188 13.67 -2.10 12.48
CA ARG A 188 13.74 -1.01 11.51
C ARG A 188 12.47 -0.17 11.40
N ALA A 189 11.30 -0.80 11.55
CA ALA A 189 10.01 -0.11 11.49
C ALA A 189 9.09 -0.55 12.64
N PRO A 190 8.27 0.34 13.23
CA PRO A 190 7.24 -0.06 14.18
C PRO A 190 6.29 -1.08 13.56
N THR A 191 5.86 -2.08 14.33
CA THR A 191 4.91 -3.11 13.88
C THR A 191 3.75 -3.23 14.84
N LEU A 192 2.55 -3.20 14.28
CA LEU A 192 1.28 -3.51 14.93
C LEU A 192 0.75 -4.84 14.38
N VAL A 193 0.51 -5.80 15.26
CA VAL A 193 -0.16 -7.06 14.92
C VAL A 193 -1.58 -7.01 15.46
N VAL A 194 -2.54 -7.05 14.55
CA VAL A 194 -3.97 -6.93 14.82
C VAL A 194 -4.54 -8.31 15.08
N ARG A 195 -4.96 -8.60 16.32
CA ARG A 195 -5.47 -9.92 16.75
C ARG A 195 -6.82 -9.78 17.43
N TYR A 196 -7.67 -10.79 17.30
CA TYR A 196 -8.86 -10.80 18.13
C TYR A 196 -8.50 -10.98 19.61
N PRO A 197 -9.28 -10.40 20.55
CA PRO A 197 -8.98 -10.47 21.99
C PRO A 197 -8.81 -11.89 22.53
N ASP A 198 -9.61 -12.84 22.02
CA ASP A 198 -9.56 -14.26 22.33
C ASP A 198 -8.27 -14.95 21.82
N ALA A 199 -7.75 -14.52 20.68
CA ALA A 199 -6.50 -15.03 20.11
C ALA A 199 -5.24 -14.31 20.66
N ALA A 200 -5.38 -13.07 21.13
CA ALA A 200 -4.28 -12.29 21.70
C ALA A 200 -3.88 -12.82 23.10
N GLY A 201 -4.78 -13.49 23.83
CA GLY A 201 -4.56 -13.79 25.24
C GLY A 201 -4.24 -12.51 26.03
N LYS A 202 -3.44 -12.63 27.11
CA LYS A 202 -2.85 -11.46 27.79
C LYS A 202 -1.59 -10.92 27.08
N ALA A 203 -1.19 -11.49 25.95
CA ALA A 203 0.07 -11.14 25.29
C ALA A 203 -0.06 -9.81 24.54
N THR A 204 0.65 -8.80 25.01
CA THR A 204 0.69 -7.46 24.41
C THR A 204 1.74 -7.32 23.30
N ARG A 205 2.50 -8.40 23.03
CA ARG A 205 3.61 -8.43 22.07
C ARG A 205 3.67 -9.74 21.30
N CYS A 206 4.11 -9.65 20.04
CA CYS A 206 4.56 -10.78 19.23
C CYS A 206 6.00 -10.48 18.81
N GLY A 207 6.98 -10.98 19.57
CA GLY A 207 8.37 -10.55 19.44
C GLY A 207 8.50 -9.08 19.85
N ARG A 208 8.99 -8.23 18.93
CA ARG A 208 9.03 -6.76 19.09
C ARG A 208 7.73 -6.08 18.69
N ALA A 209 6.87 -6.73 17.90
CA ALA A 209 5.63 -6.12 17.44
C ALA A 209 4.64 -5.92 18.59
N GLU A 210 3.99 -4.76 18.62
CA GLU A 210 2.87 -4.47 19.51
C GLU A 210 1.63 -5.24 19.04
N VAL A 211 0.95 -5.93 19.95
CA VAL A 211 -0.33 -6.57 19.64
C VAL A 211 -1.44 -5.61 20.00
N ILE A 212 -2.29 -5.28 19.02
CA ILE A 212 -3.48 -4.44 19.21
C ILE A 212 -4.74 -5.28 18.97
N ALA A 213 -5.79 -4.97 19.72
CA ALA A 213 -7.07 -5.64 19.58
C ALA A 213 -7.70 -5.30 18.23
N ALA A 214 -8.15 -6.33 17.51
CA ALA A 214 -8.91 -6.20 16.28
C ALA A 214 -10.37 -5.88 16.61
N PRO A 215 -10.90 -4.74 16.14
CA PRO A 215 -12.34 -4.50 16.13
C PRO A 215 -13.05 -5.63 15.37
N ARG A 216 -14.23 -6.04 15.83
CA ARG A 216 -15.01 -7.14 15.24
C ARG A 216 -16.35 -6.65 14.74
N ASP A 217 -16.78 -7.20 13.61
CA ASP A 217 -18.16 -7.15 13.12
C ASP A 217 -18.64 -8.55 12.73
N ALA A 218 -19.77 -8.64 12.04
CA ALA A 218 -20.39 -9.89 11.62
C ALA A 218 -19.52 -10.72 10.65
N ASP A 219 -18.68 -10.06 9.84
CA ASP A 219 -17.90 -10.71 8.77
C ASP A 219 -16.41 -10.86 9.12
N GLY A 220 -16.03 -10.53 10.35
CA GLY A 220 -14.69 -10.72 10.89
C GLY A 220 -14.10 -9.45 11.49
N ILE A 221 -12.93 -9.03 10.99
CA ILE A 221 -12.30 -7.78 11.44
C ILE A 221 -13.12 -6.63 10.88
N ASP A 222 -13.62 -5.76 11.76
CA ASP A 222 -14.16 -4.48 11.37
C ASP A 222 -13.02 -3.58 10.85
N LEU A 223 -12.87 -3.56 9.53
CA LEU A 223 -11.87 -2.77 8.84
C LEU A 223 -12.11 -1.27 9.01
N GLY A 224 -13.37 -0.82 9.16
CA GLY A 224 -13.69 0.59 9.41
C GLY A 224 -13.18 1.02 10.77
N GLY A 225 -13.57 0.30 11.83
CA GLY A 225 -13.09 0.56 13.18
C GLY A 225 -11.58 0.39 13.33
N LEU A 226 -10.94 -0.53 12.60
CA LEU A 226 -9.48 -0.64 12.58
C LEU A 226 -8.84 0.65 12.04
N LEU A 227 -9.40 1.20 10.97
CA LEU A 227 -8.89 2.43 10.37
C LEU A 227 -9.07 3.63 11.30
N ASP A 228 -10.11 3.65 12.13
CA ASP A 228 -10.29 4.66 13.18
C ASP A 228 -9.23 4.52 14.28
N VAL A 229 -8.92 3.29 14.71
CA VAL A 229 -7.82 3.02 15.67
C VAL A 229 -6.47 3.47 15.12
N LEU A 230 -6.21 3.26 13.82
CA LEU A 230 -4.99 3.74 13.16
C LEU A 230 -4.96 5.27 13.07
N SER A 231 -6.08 5.91 12.71
CA SER A 231 -6.19 7.36 12.62
C SER A 231 -5.99 8.05 13.98
N ALA A 232 -6.52 7.47 15.06
CA ALA A 232 -6.29 7.93 16.44
C ALA A 232 -4.81 7.88 16.85
N ARG A 233 -4.00 7.06 16.19
CA ARG A 233 -2.53 6.99 16.34
C ARG A 233 -1.78 7.90 15.35
N GLY A 234 -2.48 8.75 14.61
CA GLY A 234 -1.91 9.64 13.59
C GLY A 234 -1.59 8.96 12.25
N LEU A 235 -2.02 7.71 12.04
CA LEU A 235 -1.76 6.94 10.82
C LEU A 235 -2.94 7.12 9.86
N ASN A 236 -2.84 8.09 8.96
CA ASN A 236 -3.97 8.53 8.13
C ASN A 236 -3.82 8.16 6.65
N ALA A 237 -2.58 8.09 6.15
CA ALA A 237 -2.27 7.56 4.83
C ALA A 237 -1.90 6.08 4.92
N ILE A 238 -2.75 5.20 4.41
CA ILE A 238 -2.64 3.76 4.62
C ILE A 238 -2.49 3.06 3.27
N LEU A 239 -1.39 2.34 3.09
CA LEU A 239 -1.18 1.43 1.98
C LEU A 239 -1.70 0.04 2.38
N VAL A 240 -2.70 -0.48 1.67
CA VAL A 240 -3.11 -1.89 1.77
C VAL A 240 -2.35 -2.65 0.68
N GLU A 241 -1.30 -3.34 1.10
CA GLU A 241 -0.41 -4.11 0.23
C GLU A 241 -0.71 -5.61 0.42
N GLY A 242 -0.42 -6.43 -0.58
CA GLY A 242 -0.15 -7.86 -0.37
C GLY A 242 -1.34 -8.72 0.08
N GLY A 243 -1.68 -9.68 -0.78
CA GLY A 243 -2.72 -10.66 -0.56
C GLY A 243 -4.05 -10.22 -1.18
N GLY A 244 -4.46 -10.94 -2.22
CA GLY A 244 -5.70 -10.67 -2.96
C GLY A 244 -6.92 -10.52 -2.05
N ILE A 245 -6.98 -11.33 -1.00
CA ILE A 245 -8.07 -11.31 0.00
C ILE A 245 -8.14 -9.97 0.74
N THR A 246 -7.02 -9.43 1.21
CA THR A 246 -7.01 -8.21 2.03
C THR A 246 -7.47 -7.02 1.21
N VAL A 247 -6.85 -6.79 0.05
CA VAL A 247 -7.24 -5.71 -0.87
C VAL A 247 -8.71 -5.86 -1.28
N SER A 248 -9.15 -7.08 -1.58
CA SER A 248 -10.55 -7.34 -1.95
C SER A 248 -11.53 -6.99 -0.84
N ARG A 249 -11.24 -7.30 0.43
CA ARG A 249 -12.12 -6.96 1.56
C ARG A 249 -12.26 -5.45 1.74
N PHE A 250 -11.16 -4.70 1.58
CA PHE A 250 -11.23 -3.25 1.60
C PHE A 250 -12.04 -2.69 0.44
N LEU A 251 -11.88 -3.26 -0.77
CA LEU A 251 -12.64 -2.86 -1.95
C LEU A 251 -14.14 -3.16 -1.79
N GLN A 252 -14.50 -4.37 -1.37
CA GLN A 252 -15.89 -4.81 -1.15
C GLN A 252 -16.63 -3.91 -0.16
N ARG A 253 -15.95 -3.46 0.89
CA ARG A 253 -16.51 -2.57 1.91
C ARG A 253 -16.47 -1.09 1.53
N GLY A 254 -15.99 -0.77 0.34
CA GLY A 254 -15.86 0.59 -0.13
C GLY A 254 -14.86 1.45 0.67
N LEU A 255 -13.89 0.84 1.33
CA LEU A 255 -12.95 1.54 2.22
C LEU A 255 -11.70 2.06 1.53
N LEU A 256 -11.53 1.78 0.23
CA LEU A 256 -10.43 2.28 -0.58
C LEU A 256 -10.76 3.63 -1.23
N ASP A 257 -9.85 4.59 -1.11
CA ASP A 257 -9.88 5.84 -1.87
C ASP A 257 -9.39 5.63 -3.30
N ARG A 258 -8.32 4.82 -3.44
CA ARG A 258 -7.59 4.55 -4.67
C ARG A 258 -7.26 3.07 -4.73
N LEU A 259 -7.33 2.48 -5.92
CA LEU A 259 -6.87 1.12 -6.18
C LEU A 259 -5.89 1.13 -7.34
N GLN A 260 -4.70 0.60 -7.09
CA GLN A 260 -3.62 0.50 -8.04
C GLN A 260 -3.39 -0.97 -8.39
N VAL A 261 -3.58 -1.31 -9.67
CA VAL A 261 -3.39 -2.66 -10.19
C VAL A 261 -2.29 -2.63 -11.25
N ALA A 262 -1.11 -3.12 -10.89
CA ALA A 262 -0.01 -3.30 -11.83
C ALA A 262 -0.17 -4.63 -12.56
N VAL A 263 -0.12 -4.60 -13.89
CA VAL A 263 -0.24 -5.78 -14.74
C VAL A 263 1.10 -6.00 -15.43
N ALA A 264 1.78 -7.08 -15.07
CA ALA A 264 3.02 -7.52 -15.70
C ALA A 264 2.72 -8.42 -16.90
N PRO A 265 3.60 -8.47 -17.92
CA PRO A 265 3.44 -9.28 -19.14
C PRO A 265 3.71 -10.78 -18.90
N VAL A 266 3.26 -11.30 -17.75
CA VAL A 266 3.41 -12.70 -17.33
C VAL A 266 2.05 -13.39 -17.47
N ILE A 267 2.03 -14.69 -17.80
CA ILE A 267 0.83 -15.53 -17.79
C ILE A 267 1.09 -16.71 -16.85
N ILE A 268 0.27 -16.86 -15.81
CA ILE A 268 0.50 -17.87 -14.74
C ILE A 268 -0.42 -19.10 -14.92
N GLY A 269 -1.65 -18.91 -15.37
CA GLY A 269 -2.67 -19.95 -15.48
C GLY A 269 -3.49 -20.11 -14.19
N SER A 270 -3.46 -21.30 -13.58
CA SER A 270 -4.28 -21.64 -12.40
C SER A 270 -3.74 -21.06 -11.07
N GLY A 271 -3.07 -19.91 -11.14
CA GLY A 271 -2.51 -19.21 -9.99
C GLY A 271 -3.57 -18.65 -9.02
N ARG A 272 -3.10 -18.09 -7.91
CA ARG A 272 -3.95 -17.40 -6.94
C ARG A 272 -4.52 -16.13 -7.57
N GLN A 273 -5.84 -15.96 -7.52
CA GLN A 273 -6.52 -14.79 -8.05
C GLN A 273 -6.13 -13.52 -7.28
N GLY A 274 -5.96 -12.42 -8.02
CA GLY A 274 -5.73 -11.09 -7.45
C GLY A 274 -6.93 -10.55 -6.71
N LEU A 275 -7.87 -9.91 -7.41
CA LEU A 275 -9.11 -9.46 -6.79
C LEU A 275 -10.13 -10.61 -6.75
N GLN A 276 -10.75 -10.79 -5.59
CA GLN A 276 -11.79 -11.79 -5.33
C GLN A 276 -13.00 -11.05 -4.78
N LEU A 277 -13.98 -10.81 -5.65
CA LEU A 277 -15.21 -10.09 -5.32
C LEU A 277 -16.41 -11.05 -5.38
N PRO A 278 -17.53 -10.73 -4.70
CA PRO A 278 -18.77 -11.48 -4.86
C PRO A 278 -19.21 -11.53 -6.32
N GLU A 279 -20.02 -12.52 -6.65
CA GLU A 279 -20.61 -12.65 -7.97
C GLU A 279 -21.49 -11.42 -8.29
N VAL A 280 -21.39 -10.95 -9.53
CA VAL A 280 -22.22 -9.88 -10.08
C VAL A 280 -23.02 -10.47 -11.24
N VAL A 281 -24.34 -10.28 -11.23
CA VAL A 281 -25.25 -10.91 -12.20
C VAL A 281 -25.14 -10.24 -13.58
N ALA A 282 -24.98 -8.91 -13.63
CA ALA A 282 -24.89 -8.17 -14.88
C ALA A 282 -23.69 -7.21 -14.93
N LEU A 283 -23.11 -7.03 -16.13
CA LEU A 283 -22.00 -6.09 -16.36
C LEU A 283 -22.36 -4.62 -16.10
N ALA A 284 -23.66 -4.30 -16.04
CA ALA A 284 -24.16 -2.98 -15.67
C ALA A 284 -23.90 -2.67 -14.19
N ASP A 285 -23.88 -3.70 -13.34
CA ASP A 285 -23.70 -3.56 -11.89
C ASP A 285 -22.22 -3.58 -11.47
N CYS A 286 -21.30 -3.77 -12.43
CA CYS A 286 -19.86 -3.74 -12.16
C CYS A 286 -19.36 -2.32 -11.89
N LEU A 287 -18.39 -2.21 -10.98
CA LEU A 287 -17.69 -0.96 -10.71
C LEU A 287 -16.97 -0.43 -11.97
N ARG A 288 -17.18 0.85 -12.27
CA ARG A 288 -16.55 1.56 -13.41
C ARG A 288 -15.86 2.85 -12.96
N PRO A 289 -14.83 2.75 -12.10
CA PRO A 289 -14.13 3.93 -11.58
C PRO A 289 -13.41 4.68 -12.70
N ALA A 290 -13.25 6.00 -12.53
CA ALA A 290 -12.32 6.76 -13.35
C ALA A 290 -10.91 6.18 -13.18
N CYS A 291 -10.16 6.08 -14.28
CA CYS A 291 -8.85 5.46 -14.28
C CYS A 291 -7.81 6.25 -15.05
N ARG A 292 -6.55 6.08 -14.65
CA ARG A 292 -5.37 6.51 -15.41
C ARG A 292 -4.43 5.33 -15.58
N GLN A 293 -3.64 5.37 -16.64
CA GLN A 293 -2.66 4.34 -16.94
C GLN A 293 -1.25 4.94 -16.85
N HIS A 294 -0.34 4.16 -16.28
CA HIS A 294 1.08 4.51 -16.21
C HIS A 294 1.90 3.31 -16.70
N VAL A 295 2.75 3.54 -17.70
CA VAL A 295 3.72 2.53 -18.16
C VAL A 295 4.89 2.51 -17.18
N MET A 296 5.24 1.33 -16.67
CA MET A 296 6.25 1.10 -15.63
C MET A 296 7.27 0.06 -16.12
N GLY A 297 8.06 0.44 -17.12
CA GLY A 297 8.89 -0.52 -17.85
C GLY A 297 7.99 -1.40 -18.71
N GLU A 298 8.00 -2.71 -18.45
CA GLU A 298 7.10 -3.66 -19.13
C GLU A 298 5.73 -3.80 -18.44
N ASP A 299 5.60 -3.35 -17.20
CA ASP A 299 4.35 -3.38 -16.45
C ASP A 299 3.44 -2.20 -16.87
N VAL A 300 2.12 -2.41 -16.80
CA VAL A 300 1.12 -1.33 -16.92
C VAL A 300 0.38 -1.18 -15.60
N LEU A 301 0.50 -0.02 -14.97
CA LEU A 301 -0.23 0.33 -13.76
C LEU A 301 -1.56 1.00 -14.12
N TRP A 302 -2.65 0.39 -13.66
CA TRP A 302 -3.98 1.00 -13.64
C TRP A 302 -4.23 1.67 -12.29
N ASP A 303 -4.44 2.98 -12.30
CA ASP A 303 -4.69 3.78 -11.11
C ASP A 303 -6.17 4.23 -11.10
N LEU A 304 -6.96 3.62 -10.22
CA LEU A 304 -8.42 3.70 -10.18
C LEU A 304 -8.89 4.59 -9.02
N GLU A 305 -9.77 5.54 -9.31
CA GLU A 305 -10.36 6.45 -8.32
C GLU A 305 -11.71 5.90 -7.83
N LEU A 306 -11.79 5.49 -6.56
CA LEU A 306 -12.94 4.77 -6.03
C LEU A 306 -13.94 5.65 -5.29
N ARG A 307 -13.49 6.66 -4.53
CA ARG A 307 -14.42 7.53 -3.77
C ARG A 307 -15.31 8.41 -4.66
N ALA A 308 -14.84 8.82 -5.83
CA ALA A 308 -15.67 9.56 -6.78
C ALA A 308 -16.78 8.68 -7.36
N ALA A 309 -16.54 7.37 -7.49
CA ALA A 309 -17.52 6.40 -7.97
C ALA A 309 -18.56 6.02 -6.89
N GLN A 310 -18.18 6.08 -5.61
CA GLN A 310 -19.08 5.76 -4.49
C GLN A 310 -20.09 6.85 -4.18
N ALA A 311 -19.69 8.12 -4.29
CA ALA A 311 -20.59 9.26 -4.09
C ALA A 311 -21.69 9.36 -5.18
N ALA A 312 -21.50 8.72 -6.33
CA ALA A 312 -22.48 8.70 -7.42
C ALA A 312 -23.50 7.55 -7.33
N THR A 313 -23.32 6.60 -6.40
CA THR A 313 -24.23 5.46 -6.20
C THR A 313 -25.18 5.66 -5.02
N GLU A 314 -25.00 6.74 -4.25
CA GLU A 314 -25.86 7.11 -3.11
C GLU A 314 -26.95 8.13 -3.47
N ASP A 315 -26.97 8.64 -4.70
CA ASP A 315 -28.01 9.49 -5.31
C ASP A 315 -28.89 8.70 -6.29
#